data_AF-A0A5N6AET0-F1
#
_entry.id   AF-A0A5N6AET0-F1
#
_cell.length_a   1.000
_cell.length_b   1.000
_cell.length_c   1.000
_cell.angle_alpha   90.00
_cell.angle_beta   90.00
_cell.angle_gamma   90.00
#
_symmetry.space_group_name_H-M   'P 1'
#
loop_
_entity.id
_entity.type
_entity.pdbx_description
1 polymer ?
#
loop_
_entity_poly.entity_id
_entity_poly.type
_entity_poly.pdbx_seq_one_letter_code
_entity_poly.pdbx_strand_id
1 'polypeptide(L)'
;MPTRLTSEETGARRRGQSWLLTARREDLARFRRLASAAMREWQQSPRVTEVVLHGVTELLSNVARHVPDPRCRLELTWGGDGDGVRVTVHDRSATLPTITLPDWTAEAGRGLWLLREMADDLGFEAGAEGKAVWVLVRGDEPLG
;
A
#
# COMPACT_ATOMS: atom_id res chain seq x y z
N MET A 1 -15.54 -7.02 -10.83
CA MET A 1 -14.38 -7.81 -10.32
C MET A 1 -13.11 -7.03 -10.63
N PRO A 2 -12.15 -6.86 -9.70
CA PRO A 2 -10.88 -6.22 -9.92
C PRO A 2 -10.01 -7.14 -10.76
N THR A 3 -9.36 -6.58 -11.77
CA THR A 3 -8.48 -7.33 -12.67
C THR A 3 -7.14 -7.52 -11.99
N ARG A 4 -6.74 -8.78 -11.74
CA ARG A 4 -5.41 -9.12 -11.18
C ARG A 4 -4.40 -9.26 -12.32
N LEU A 5 -3.26 -8.59 -12.22
CA LEU A 5 -2.11 -8.78 -13.10
C LEU A 5 -0.93 -9.29 -12.26
N THR A 6 -0.21 -10.27 -12.77
CA THR A 6 0.96 -10.89 -12.13
C THR A 6 2.17 -10.77 -13.05
N SER A 7 3.31 -10.37 -12.49
CA SER A 7 4.59 -10.31 -13.21
C SER A 7 5.65 -11.03 -12.38
N GLU A 8 6.42 -11.90 -13.03
CA GLU A 8 7.58 -12.58 -12.47
C GLU A 8 8.78 -12.30 -13.38
N GLU A 9 9.81 -11.63 -12.86
CA GLU A 9 11.07 -11.39 -13.58
C GLU A 9 12.19 -12.23 -12.94
N THR A 10 12.94 -12.94 -13.77
CA THR A 10 13.88 -13.99 -13.32
C THR A 10 15.25 -13.38 -12.99
N GLY A 11 15.47 -13.04 -11.72
CA GLY A 11 16.78 -12.61 -11.17
C GLY A 11 16.59 -11.90 -9.83
N ALA A 12 16.75 -12.64 -8.72
CA ALA A 12 16.07 -12.43 -7.42
C ALA A 12 14.55 -12.57 -7.56
N ARG A 13 13.87 -13.31 -6.66
CA ARG A 13 12.43 -13.61 -6.77
C ARG A 13 11.58 -12.37 -6.51
N ARG A 14 11.57 -11.42 -7.46
CA ARG A 14 10.65 -10.28 -7.43
C ARG A 14 9.26 -10.79 -7.80
N ARG A 15 8.33 -10.71 -6.85
CA ARG A 15 6.92 -11.05 -7.06
C ARG A 15 6.09 -9.78 -7.10
N GLY A 16 5.15 -9.68 -8.03
CA GLY A 16 4.25 -8.55 -8.16
C GLY A 16 2.79 -8.98 -8.33
N GLN A 17 1.89 -8.32 -7.62
CA GLN A 17 0.45 -8.41 -7.84
C GLN A 17 -0.14 -7.01 -7.93
N SER A 18 -0.96 -6.75 -8.95
CA SER A 18 -1.67 -5.47 -9.07
C SER A 18 -3.14 -5.66 -9.38
N TRP A 19 -3.95 -4.69 -8.93
CA TRP A 19 -5.40 -4.65 -9.09
C TRP A 19 -5.88 -3.27 -9.51
N LEU A 20 -6.60 -3.21 -10.63
CA LEU A 20 -7.41 -2.05 -10.98
C LEU A 20 -8.73 -2.10 -10.19
N LEU A 21 -9.05 -1.02 -9.48
CA LEU A 21 -10.20 -0.98 -8.58
C LEU A 21 -10.78 0.42 -8.42
N THR A 22 -11.94 0.49 -7.78
CA THR A 22 -12.57 1.73 -7.32
C THR A 22 -12.52 1.75 -5.79
N ALA A 23 -11.79 2.68 -5.19
CA ALA A 23 -11.61 2.78 -3.75
C ALA A 23 -12.85 3.39 -3.09
N ARG A 24 -13.82 2.53 -2.76
CA ARG A 24 -14.99 2.90 -1.95
C ARG A 24 -14.87 2.31 -0.55
N ARG A 25 -15.42 3.01 0.45
CA ARG A 25 -15.28 2.62 1.87
C ARG A 25 -15.83 1.21 2.12
N GLU A 26 -16.94 0.87 1.49
CA GLU A 26 -17.59 -0.44 1.56
C GLU A 26 -16.75 -1.58 0.94
N ASP A 27 -15.83 -1.26 0.03
CA ASP A 27 -14.99 -2.24 -0.67
C ASP A 27 -13.63 -2.45 0.00
N LEU A 28 -13.23 -1.60 0.96
CA LEU A 28 -11.90 -1.66 1.58
C LEU A 28 -11.60 -3.01 2.25
N ALA A 29 -12.59 -3.59 2.94
CA ALA A 29 -12.44 -4.90 3.56
C ALA A 29 -12.13 -5.99 2.53
N ARG A 30 -12.67 -5.86 1.32
CA ARG A 30 -12.41 -6.79 0.21
C ARG A 30 -11.00 -6.65 -0.33
N PHE A 31 -10.49 -5.44 -0.50
CA PHE A 31 -9.12 -5.21 -0.95
C PHE A 31 -8.08 -5.63 0.11
N ARG A 32 -8.37 -5.41 1.39
CA ARG A 32 -7.56 -5.95 2.49
C ARG A 32 -7.47 -7.49 2.44
N ARG A 33 -8.56 -8.19 2.10
CA ARG A 33 -8.54 -9.66 1.92
C ARG A 33 -7.67 -10.10 0.73
N LEU A 34 -7.66 -9.35 -0.38
CA LEU A 34 -6.78 -9.63 -1.52
C LEU A 34 -5.31 -9.50 -1.14
N ALA A 35 -4.95 -8.40 -0.46
CA ALA A 35 -3.60 -8.20 0.05
C ALA A 35 -3.20 -9.31 1.03
N SER A 36 -4.11 -9.72 1.92
CA SER A 36 -3.85 -10.82 2.87
C SER A 36 -3.60 -12.14 2.17
N ALA A 37 -4.28 -12.41 1.05
CA ALA A 37 -4.02 -13.59 0.24
C ALA A 37 -2.63 -13.54 -0.41
N ALA A 38 -2.21 -12.38 -0.93
CA ALA A 38 -0.87 -12.19 -1.49
C ALA A 38 0.24 -12.41 -0.42
N MET A 39 0.07 -11.84 0.77
CA MET A 39 1.03 -12.01 1.88
C MET A 39 1.17 -13.47 2.31
N ARG A 40 0.06 -14.24 2.33
CA ARG A 40 0.10 -15.68 2.59
C ARG A 40 0.80 -16.45 1.49
N GLU A 41 0.53 -16.12 0.22
CA GLU A 41 1.18 -16.72 -0.95
C GLU A 41 2.70 -16.49 -0.94
N TRP A 42 3.13 -15.35 -0.39
CA TRP A 42 4.52 -14.94 -0.24
C TRP A 42 5.14 -15.34 1.11
N GLN A 43 4.40 -16.08 1.95
CA GLN A 43 4.87 -16.61 3.23
C GLN A 43 5.48 -15.55 4.16
N GLN A 44 4.91 -14.34 4.14
CA GLN A 44 5.40 -13.22 4.93
C GLN A 44 5.04 -13.38 6.41
N SER A 45 5.86 -12.81 7.29
CA SER A 45 5.62 -12.91 8.74
C SER A 45 4.32 -12.20 9.15
N PRO A 46 3.70 -12.59 10.28
CA PRO A 46 2.50 -11.93 10.78
C PRO A 46 2.68 -10.42 10.99
N ARG A 47 3.86 -10.00 11.47
CA ARG A 47 4.22 -8.59 11.70
C ARG A 47 4.20 -7.81 10.38
N VAL A 48 4.95 -8.26 9.36
CA VAL A 48 4.99 -7.61 8.05
C VAL A 48 3.59 -7.58 7.43
N THR A 49 2.84 -8.68 7.55
CA THR A 49 1.46 -8.78 7.07
C THR A 49 0.57 -7.72 7.72
N GLU A 50 0.64 -7.52 9.03
CA GLU A 50 -0.19 -6.54 9.71
C GLU A 50 0.07 -5.12 9.21
N VAL A 51 1.35 -4.71 9.13
CA VAL A 51 1.76 -3.38 8.64
C VAL A 51 1.32 -3.19 7.19
N VAL A 52 1.55 -4.16 6.32
CA VAL A 52 1.13 -4.11 4.90
C VAL A 52 -0.38 -3.95 4.78
N LEU A 53 -1.16 -4.72 5.55
CA LEU A 53 -2.61 -4.63 5.50
C LEU A 53 -3.12 -3.29 6.04
N HIS A 54 -2.44 -2.71 7.04
CA HIS A 54 -2.73 -1.34 7.50
C HIS A 54 -2.43 -0.32 6.39
N GLY A 55 -1.29 -0.47 5.71
CA GLY A 55 -0.88 0.32 4.55
C GLY A 55 -1.95 0.34 3.46
N VAL A 56 -2.42 -0.84 3.06
CA VAL A 56 -3.50 -0.97 2.06
C VAL A 56 -4.76 -0.23 2.49
N THR A 57 -5.20 -0.40 3.74
CA THR A 57 -6.42 0.25 4.23
C THR A 57 -6.29 1.77 4.21
N GLU A 58 -5.21 2.32 4.73
CA GLU A 58 -5.04 3.77 4.84
C GLU A 58 -4.84 4.44 3.48
N LEU A 59 -3.99 3.86 2.60
CA LEU A 59 -3.77 4.42 1.27
C LEU A 59 -5.07 4.43 0.45
N LEU A 60 -5.84 3.35 0.47
CA LEU A 60 -7.13 3.29 -0.22
C LEU A 60 -8.19 4.19 0.45
N SER A 61 -8.17 4.33 1.77
CA SER A 61 -9.04 5.27 2.49
C SER A 61 -8.76 6.72 2.09
N ASN A 62 -7.50 7.06 1.84
CA ASN A 62 -7.12 8.39 1.36
C ASN A 62 -7.64 8.63 -0.06
N VAL A 63 -7.53 7.65 -0.97
CA VAL A 63 -8.14 7.75 -2.30
C VAL A 63 -9.66 7.97 -2.16
N ALA A 64 -10.33 7.13 -1.39
CA ALA A 64 -11.78 7.18 -1.18
C ALA A 64 -12.26 8.52 -0.59
N ARG A 65 -11.44 9.18 0.24
CA ARG A 65 -11.79 10.44 0.91
C ARG A 65 -11.46 11.68 0.07
N HIS A 66 -10.37 11.65 -0.69
CA HIS A 66 -9.77 12.87 -1.26
C HIS A 66 -9.77 12.91 -2.78
N VAL A 67 -10.07 11.82 -3.48
CA VAL A 67 -10.02 11.77 -4.95
C VAL A 67 -11.46 11.69 -5.52
N PRO A 68 -11.91 12.70 -6.30
CA PRO A 68 -13.26 12.71 -6.85
C PRO A 68 -13.60 11.52 -7.76
N ASP A 69 -12.64 11.05 -8.56
CA ASP A 69 -12.72 9.77 -9.31
C ASP A 69 -11.85 8.73 -8.57
N PRO A 70 -12.42 7.92 -7.66
CA PRO A 70 -11.64 7.01 -6.81
C PRO A 70 -11.17 5.75 -7.56
N ARG A 71 -11.06 5.80 -8.88
CA ARG A 71 -10.39 4.76 -9.67
C ARG A 71 -8.90 4.82 -9.40
N CYS A 72 -8.33 3.70 -9.00
CA CYS A 72 -6.91 3.59 -8.70
C CYS A 72 -6.37 2.20 -9.02
N ARG A 73 -5.03 2.08 -8.98
CA ARG A 73 -4.33 0.79 -9.05
C ARG A 73 -3.66 0.53 -7.71
N LEU A 74 -4.00 -0.59 -7.09
CA LEU A 74 -3.25 -1.13 -5.94
C LEU A 74 -2.19 -2.09 -6.48
N GLU A 75 -0.96 -1.95 -6.03
CA GLU A 75 0.16 -2.81 -6.38
C GLU A 75 0.88 -3.26 -5.11
N LEU A 76 1.17 -4.55 -5.03
CA LEU A 76 2.03 -5.16 -4.04
C LEU A 76 3.23 -5.76 -4.76
N THR A 77 4.44 -5.45 -4.31
CA THR A 77 5.67 -6.09 -4.80
C THR A 77 6.51 -6.59 -3.63
N TRP A 78 7.12 -7.76 -3.78
CA TRP A 78 8.04 -8.35 -2.81
C TRP A 78 9.34 -8.78 -3.49
N GLY A 79 10.46 -8.74 -2.77
CA GLY A 79 11.79 -9.16 -3.25
C GLY A 79 12.62 -8.03 -3.88
N GLY A 80 12.11 -6.80 -3.85
CA GLY A 80 12.87 -5.57 -4.13
C GLY A 80 13.26 -4.83 -2.85
N ASP A 81 14.05 -3.76 -2.94
CA ASP A 81 14.33 -2.82 -1.84
C ASP A 81 14.79 -3.46 -0.50
N GLY A 82 15.66 -4.46 -0.58
CA GLY A 82 16.16 -5.19 0.59
C GLY A 82 15.21 -6.29 1.08
N ASP A 83 14.63 -7.06 0.15
CA ASP A 83 13.66 -8.13 0.41
C ASP A 83 12.36 -7.65 1.10
N GLY A 84 11.99 -6.38 0.87
CA GLY A 84 10.80 -5.78 1.45
C GLY A 84 9.54 -6.00 0.62
N VAL A 85 8.39 -5.84 1.28
CA VAL A 85 7.09 -5.73 0.65
C VAL A 85 6.75 -4.25 0.51
N ARG A 86 6.53 -3.82 -0.73
CA ARG A 86 6.08 -2.47 -1.07
C ARG A 86 4.60 -2.49 -1.45
N VAL A 87 3.83 -1.62 -0.81
CA VAL A 87 2.44 -1.30 -1.15
C VAL A 87 2.43 0.01 -1.91
N THR A 88 1.90 0.02 -3.13
CA THR A 88 1.79 1.23 -3.95
C THR A 88 0.33 1.43 -4.37
N VAL A 89 -0.18 2.65 -4.21
CA VAL A 89 -1.48 3.05 -4.74
C VAL A 89 -1.28 4.18 -5.74
N HIS A 90 -1.67 3.94 -6.99
CA HIS A 90 -1.70 4.96 -8.04
C HIS A 90 -3.10 5.52 -8.17
N ASP A 91 -3.26 6.82 -8.00
CA ASP A 91 -4.53 7.54 -8.20
C ASP A 91 -4.35 8.72 -9.17
N ARG A 92 -5.46 9.28 -9.64
CA ARG A 92 -5.49 10.34 -10.65
C ARG A 92 -5.38 11.76 -10.07
N SER A 93 -5.10 11.89 -8.78
CA SER A 93 -4.95 13.19 -8.14
C SER A 93 -3.54 13.73 -8.30
N ALA A 94 -3.43 15.01 -8.63
CA ALA A 94 -2.16 15.75 -8.54
C ALA A 94 -1.86 16.24 -7.12
N THR A 95 -2.84 16.15 -6.20
CA THR A 95 -2.68 16.62 -4.82
C THR A 95 -1.84 15.64 -4.03
N LEU A 96 -0.64 16.04 -3.61
CA LEU A 96 0.24 15.21 -2.81
C LEU A 96 -0.36 14.92 -1.42
N PRO A 97 -0.12 13.74 -0.83
CA PRO A 97 -0.53 13.46 0.53
C PRO A 97 0.27 14.32 1.51
N THR A 98 -0.42 15.09 2.35
CA THR A 98 0.21 15.80 3.45
C THR A 98 0.39 14.84 4.63
N ILE A 99 1.63 14.49 4.95
CA ILE A 99 1.96 13.68 6.14
C ILE A 99 2.32 14.66 7.26
N THR A 100 1.34 15.02 8.08
CA THR A 100 1.52 15.91 9.24
C THR A 100 1.41 15.13 10.54
N LEU A 101 2.03 15.65 11.60
CA LEU A 101 1.80 15.18 12.97
C LEU A 101 0.29 15.22 13.22
N PRO A 102 -0.34 14.09 13.61
CA PRO A 102 -1.77 14.07 13.82
C PRO A 102 -2.15 14.96 15.00
N ASP A 103 -3.25 15.67 14.86
CA ASP A 103 -4.01 16.09 16.03
C ASP A 103 -4.64 14.82 16.64
N TRP A 104 -4.18 14.47 17.84
CA TRP A 104 -4.65 13.28 18.57
C TRP A 104 -6.14 13.35 18.93
N THR A 105 -6.73 14.56 18.92
CA THR A 105 -8.15 14.79 19.15
C THR A 105 -9.00 14.73 17.87
N ALA A 106 -8.37 14.77 16.69
CA ALA A 106 -9.06 14.68 15.41
C ALA A 106 -9.39 13.22 15.05
N GLU A 107 -10.61 12.97 14.57
CA GLU A 107 -11.08 11.64 14.14
C GLU A 107 -10.45 11.15 12.83
N ALA A 108 -9.73 12.01 12.09
CA ALA A 108 -9.10 11.69 10.81
C ALA A 108 -7.67 12.26 10.73
N GLY A 109 -6.85 11.72 9.82
CA GLY A 109 -5.52 12.26 9.51
C GLY A 109 -4.33 11.61 10.23
N ARG A 110 -4.57 10.56 11.03
CA ARG A 110 -3.49 9.85 11.76
C ARG A 110 -2.89 8.66 11.02
N GLY A 111 -3.62 8.11 10.05
CA GLY A 111 -3.27 6.83 9.42
C GLY A 111 -1.92 6.82 8.70
N LEU A 112 -1.65 7.84 7.88
CA LEU A 112 -0.34 7.98 7.21
C LEU A 112 0.80 8.24 8.20
N TRP A 113 0.53 8.93 9.31
CA TRP A 113 1.54 9.16 10.34
C TRP A 113 1.86 7.86 11.10
N LEU A 114 0.84 7.12 11.54
CA LEU A 114 1.04 5.80 12.18
C LEU A 114 1.77 4.84 11.25
N LEU A 115 1.42 4.85 9.95
CA LEU A 115 2.14 4.06 8.96
C LEU A 115 3.60 4.46 8.83
N ARG A 116 3.91 5.75 8.88
CA ARG A 116 5.30 6.23 8.85
C ARG A 116 6.11 5.72 10.04
N GLU A 117 5.50 5.59 11.21
CA GLU A 117 6.18 5.05 12.40
C GLU A 117 6.33 3.52 12.37
N MET A 118 5.45 2.81 11.65
CA MET A 118 5.44 1.34 11.58
C MET A 118 6.22 0.77 10.39
N ALA A 119 6.33 1.52 9.30
CA ALA A 119 6.96 1.12 8.06
C ALA A 119 8.42 1.58 8.00
N ASP A 120 9.22 0.85 7.23
CA ASP A 120 10.62 1.20 7.00
C ASP A 120 10.78 2.46 6.16
N ASP A 121 9.87 2.67 5.21
CA ASP A 121 9.88 3.85 4.37
C ASP A 121 8.48 4.15 3.83
N LEU A 122 8.22 5.42 3.54
CA LEU A 122 6.95 5.91 3.02
C LEU A 122 7.23 7.12 2.14
N GLY A 123 6.69 7.08 0.93
CA GLY A 123 6.91 8.15 -0.03
C GLY A 123 5.78 8.31 -1.02
N PHE A 124 6.00 9.24 -1.94
CA PHE A 124 5.10 9.48 -3.06
C PHE A 124 5.90 9.94 -4.27
N GLU A 125 5.34 9.68 -5.45
CA GLU A 125 5.90 10.10 -6.74
C GLU A 125 4.78 10.76 -7.54
N ALA A 126 5.00 11.99 -7.99
CA ALA A 126 4.09 12.66 -8.91
C ALA A 126 4.39 12.21 -10.35
N GLY A 127 3.34 11.98 -11.14
CA GLY A 127 3.43 11.68 -12.56
C GLY A 127 2.52 12.58 -13.38
N ALA A 128 2.61 12.47 -14.71
CA ALA A 128 1.83 13.31 -15.62
C ALA A 128 0.30 13.12 -15.47
N GLU A 129 -0.16 11.93 -15.06
CA GLU A 129 -1.58 11.58 -14.97
C GLU A 129 -2.10 11.37 -13.53
N GLY A 130 -1.32 11.75 -12.52
CA GLY A 130 -1.68 11.57 -11.12
C GLY A 130 -0.46 11.34 -10.23
N LYS A 131 -0.61 10.50 -9.22
CA LYS A 131 0.46 10.19 -8.26
C LYS A 131 0.48 8.72 -7.87
N ALA A 132 1.63 8.28 -7.38
CA ALA A 132 1.80 7.06 -6.63
C ALA A 132 2.10 7.40 -5.17
N VAL A 133 1.42 6.78 -4.22
CA VAL A 133 1.77 6.81 -2.79
C VAL A 133 2.14 5.41 -2.38
N TRP A 134 3.24 5.25 -1.66
CA TRP A 134 3.77 3.94 -1.33
C TRP A 134 4.29 3.82 0.09
N VAL A 135 4.30 2.58 0.59
CA VAL A 135 4.84 2.18 1.88
C VAL A 135 5.72 0.94 1.66
N LEU A 136 6.92 0.94 2.24
CA LEU A 136 7.85 -0.19 2.22
C LEU A 136 7.95 -0.79 3.63
N VAL A 137 7.80 -2.10 3.72
CA VAL A 137 7.97 -2.87 4.95
C VAL A 137 8.96 -3.99 4.68
N ARG A 138 10.10 -3.99 5.36
CA ARG A 138 11.12 -5.03 5.23
C ARG A 138 10.76 -6.25 6.07
N GLY A 139 11.28 -7.40 5.65
CA GLY A 139 11.23 -8.61 6.45
C GLY A 139 11.86 -8.41 7.82
N ASP A 140 11.60 -9.34 8.73
CA ASP A 140 12.32 -9.35 10.00
C ASP A 140 13.82 -9.56 9.71
N GLU A 141 14.68 -8.68 10.25
CA GLU A 141 16.12 -8.91 10.21
C GLU A 141 16.38 -10.29 10.84
N PRO A 142 17.15 -11.17 10.20
CA PRO A 142 17.52 -12.42 10.83
C PRO A 142 18.24 -12.07 12.13
N LEU A 143 17.71 -12.57 13.25
CA LEU A 143 18.41 -12.50 14.54
C LEU A 143 19.82 -13.08 14.31
N GLY A 144 20.82 -12.21 14.43
CA GLY A 144 22.24 -12.57 14.28
C GLY A 144 22.70 -13.58 15.33
#